data_AF-A0A524B542-F1
#
_entry.id   AF-A0A524B542-F1
#
_cell.length_a   1.000
_cell.length_b   1.000
_cell.length_c   1.000
_cell.angle_alpha   90.00
_cell.angle_beta   90.00
_cell.angle_gamma   90.00
#
_symmetry.space_group_name_H-M   'P 1'
#
loop_
_entity.id
_entity.type
_entity.pdbx_description
1 polymer ?
#
loop_
_entity_poly.entity_id
_entity_poly.type
_entity_poly.pdbx_seq_one_letter_code
_entity_poly.pdbx_strand_id
1 'polypeptide(L)'
;MAERGQSKGSRRVVAEEPPNGGHWQRQSFWVLALDDAREQNRWVRVQRFYTASTAAQIASDIRSSHRRPLETLRVRGILPGELWTARWGADEKCPPGSFSIWIKFVGYQK
;
A
#
# COMPACT_ATOMS: atom_id res chain seq x y z
N MET A 1 56.97 -19.68 40.81
CA MET A 1 56.57 -18.28 40.55
C MET A 1 55.38 -18.27 39.61
N ALA A 2 54.32 -17.61 40.06
CA ALA A 2 53.24 -16.95 39.33
C ALA A 2 52.24 -17.75 38.46
N GLU A 3 50.98 -17.67 38.92
CA GLU A 3 49.70 -17.97 38.29
C GLU A 3 49.40 -17.13 37.04
N ARG A 4 48.52 -17.67 36.18
CA ARG A 4 47.46 -17.02 35.37
C ARG A 4 46.88 -18.10 34.45
N GLY A 5 45.60 -18.50 34.46
CA GLY A 5 44.40 -17.74 34.71
C GLY A 5 43.79 -17.28 33.38
N GLN A 6 43.02 -18.15 32.70
CA GLN A 6 41.94 -17.73 31.79
C GLN A 6 41.03 -18.89 31.36
N SER A 7 39.99 -19.12 32.16
CA SER A 7 38.77 -19.78 31.70
C SER A 7 38.00 -18.82 30.79
N LYS A 8 37.98 -19.07 29.48
CA LYS A 8 36.99 -18.45 28.59
C LYS A 8 35.80 -19.39 28.49
N GLY A 9 34.76 -19.10 29.26
CA GLY A 9 33.46 -19.72 29.11
C GLY A 9 32.97 -19.51 27.67
N SER A 10 32.80 -20.61 26.94
CA SER A 10 32.09 -20.62 25.67
C SER A 10 30.66 -20.19 25.90
N ARG A 11 30.41 -18.90 25.69
CA ARG A 11 29.05 -18.35 25.60
C ARG A 11 28.45 -18.95 24.34
N ARG A 12 27.68 -20.04 24.48
CA ARG A 12 26.78 -20.52 23.43
C ARG A 12 25.86 -19.35 23.11
N VAL A 13 26.15 -18.66 22.01
CA VAL A 13 25.15 -17.82 21.35
C VAL A 13 24.14 -18.82 20.83
N VAL A 14 23.07 -19.02 21.60
CA VAL A 14 21.87 -19.65 21.06
C VAL A 14 21.48 -18.72 19.92
N ALA A 15 21.70 -19.15 18.69
CA ALA A 15 21.15 -18.48 17.54
C ALA A 15 19.64 -18.56 17.74
N GLU A 16 19.04 -17.51 18.28
CA GLU A 16 17.61 -17.31 18.16
C GLU A 16 17.35 -17.27 16.66
N GLU A 17 16.87 -18.39 16.13
CA GLU A 17 16.33 -18.43 14.78
C GLU A 17 15.33 -17.27 14.69
N PRO A 18 15.51 -16.34 13.74
CA PRO A 18 14.60 -15.21 13.62
C PRO A 18 13.18 -15.77 13.52
N PRO A 19 12.21 -15.20 14.28
CA PRO A 19 10.87 -15.75 14.35
C PRO A 19 10.38 -15.97 12.94
N ASN A 20 10.12 -17.25 12.66
CA ASN A 20 9.64 -17.85 11.43
C ASN A 20 9.11 -16.78 10.47
N GLY A 21 9.83 -16.57 9.36
CA GLY A 21 9.60 -15.50 8.38
C GLY A 21 8.20 -15.53 7.81
N GLY A 22 7.23 -15.09 8.61
CA GLY A 22 5.90 -14.75 8.17
C GLY A 22 6.11 -13.83 7.01
N HIS A 23 5.64 -14.25 5.84
CA HIS A 23 5.78 -13.48 4.62
C HIS A 23 5.31 -12.05 4.95
N TRP A 24 6.26 -11.13 5.12
CA TRP A 24 6.00 -9.71 5.14
C TRP A 24 5.63 -9.37 3.70
N GLN A 25 4.44 -9.81 3.27
CA GLN A 25 3.81 -9.42 2.03
C GLN A 25 3.62 -7.91 2.19
N ARG A 26 4.55 -7.12 1.64
CA ARG A 26 4.39 -5.67 1.55
C ARG A 26 3.06 -5.45 0.85
N GLN A 27 2.01 -5.12 1.61
CA GLN A 27 0.73 -4.80 1.02
C GLN A 27 0.95 -3.60 0.11
N SER A 28 0.43 -3.69 -1.12
CA SER A 28 0.58 -2.58 -2.05
C SER A 28 -0.06 -1.34 -1.44
N PHE A 29 0.54 -0.17 -1.64
CA PHE A 29 -0.02 1.10 -1.14
C PHE A 29 -1.46 1.34 -1.62
N TRP A 30 -1.85 0.73 -2.74
CA TRP A 30 -3.23 0.73 -3.24
C TRP A 30 -4.16 -0.09 -2.36
N VAL A 31 -3.76 -1.30 -1.97
CA VAL A 31 -4.55 -2.17 -1.09
C VAL A 31 -4.81 -1.45 0.24
N LEU A 32 -3.76 -0.88 0.84
CA LEU A 32 -3.89 -0.11 2.08
C LEU A 32 -4.84 1.09 1.94
N ALA A 33 -4.73 1.86 0.86
CA ALA A 33 -5.58 3.02 0.64
C ALA A 33 -7.05 2.63 0.37
N LEU A 34 -7.28 1.51 -0.35
CA LEU A 34 -8.61 0.99 -0.64
C LEU A 34 -9.25 0.45 0.65
N ASP A 35 -8.52 -0.30 1.46
CA ASP A 35 -9.01 -0.80 2.75
C ASP A 35 -9.39 0.35 3.69
N ASP A 36 -8.52 1.36 3.84
CA ASP A 36 -8.80 2.57 4.62
C ASP A 36 -10.08 3.28 4.12
N ALA A 37 -10.27 3.35 2.80
CA ALA A 37 -11.43 3.99 2.19
C ALA A 37 -12.73 3.18 2.35
N ARG A 38 -12.65 1.84 2.38
CA ARG A 38 -13.79 0.95 2.66
C ARG A 38 -14.27 1.13 4.09
N GLU A 39 -13.34 1.07 5.05
CA GLU A 39 -13.66 1.12 6.47
C GLU A 39 -14.27 2.46 6.89
N GLN A 40 -13.72 3.55 6.37
CA GLN A 40 -14.02 4.89 6.88
C GLN A 40 -15.02 5.66 6.03
N ASN A 41 -15.44 5.11 4.88
CA ASN A 41 -16.38 5.72 3.94
C ASN A 41 -16.08 7.21 3.66
N ARG A 42 -14.79 7.56 3.60
CA ARG A 42 -14.28 8.92 3.40
C ARG A 42 -13.33 9.00 2.21
N TRP A 43 -12.97 10.23 1.83
CA TRP A 43 -11.91 10.44 0.87
C TRP A 43 -10.55 10.13 1.49
N VAL A 44 -9.86 9.13 0.94
CA VAL A 44 -8.51 8.73 1.32
C VAL A 44 -7.53 9.16 0.25
N ARG A 45 -6.43 9.79 0.68
CA ARG A 45 -5.33 10.19 -0.20
C ARG A 45 -4.35 9.04 -0.36
N VAL A 46 -4.07 8.67 -1.60
CA VAL A 46 -3.09 7.63 -1.91
C VAL A 46 -1.69 8.19 -1.68
N GLN A 47 -0.83 7.45 -0.98
CA GLN A 47 0.54 7.88 -0.65
C GLN A 47 1.52 7.69 -1.81
N ARG A 48 1.13 8.13 -3.02
CA ARG A 48 1.98 8.14 -4.22
C ARG A 48 1.67 9.32 -5.11
N PHE A 49 2.70 9.75 -5.83
CA PHE A 49 2.66 10.84 -6.78
C PHE A 49 2.79 10.33 -8.20
N TYR A 50 2.10 11.01 -9.10
CA TYR A 50 2.03 10.67 -10.51
C TYR A 50 2.13 11.91 -11.38
N THR A 51 2.47 11.73 -12.65
CA THR A 51 2.25 12.76 -13.66
C THR A 51 0.74 12.99 -13.84
N ALA A 52 0.35 14.18 -14.34
CA ALA A 52 -1.06 14.48 -14.60
C ALA A 52 -1.74 13.42 -15.46
N SER A 53 -1.09 12.98 -16.55
CA SER A 53 -1.62 11.97 -17.46
C SER A 53 -1.86 10.63 -16.78
N THR A 54 -0.90 10.18 -15.97
CA THR A 54 -1.01 8.91 -15.23
C THR A 54 -2.08 9.01 -14.14
N ALA A 55 -2.15 10.13 -13.43
CA ALA A 55 -3.16 10.35 -12.40
C ALA A 55 -4.57 10.34 -12.98
N ALA A 56 -4.77 10.99 -14.13
CA ALA A 56 -6.03 11.00 -14.86
C ALA A 56 -6.44 9.59 -15.32
N GLN A 57 -5.51 8.83 -15.89
CA GLN A 57 -5.76 7.45 -16.32
C GLN A 57 -6.16 6.57 -15.14
N ILE A 58 -5.40 6.60 -14.04
CA ILE A 58 -5.69 5.80 -12.85
C ILE A 58 -7.06 6.18 -12.25
N ALA A 59 -7.35 7.47 -12.10
CA ALA A 59 -8.65 7.90 -11.58
C ALA A 59 -9.81 7.49 -12.50
N SER A 60 -9.60 7.45 -13.81
CA SER A 60 -10.58 6.93 -14.77
C SER A 60 -10.77 5.42 -14.65
N ASP A 61 -9.68 4.66 -14.52
CA ASP A 61 -9.69 3.21 -14.34
C ASP A 61 -10.44 2.82 -13.05
N ILE A 62 -10.17 3.53 -11.94
CA ILE A 62 -10.86 3.30 -10.66
C ILE A 62 -12.37 3.57 -10.79
N ARG A 63 -12.77 4.71 -11.38
CA ARG A 63 -14.21 5.01 -11.56
C ARG A 63 -14.92 3.99 -12.46
N SER A 64 -14.18 3.38 -13.38
CA SER A 64 -14.70 2.40 -14.34
C SER A 64 -14.44 0.95 -13.94
N SER A 65 -13.91 0.69 -12.74
CA SER A 65 -13.47 -0.64 -12.33
C SER A 65 -14.57 -1.69 -12.39
N HIS A 66 -15.80 -1.30 -12.06
CA HIS A 66 -16.99 -2.14 -12.12
C HIS A 66 -17.37 -2.61 -13.54
N ARG A 67 -16.84 -1.97 -14.59
CA ARG A 67 -17.14 -2.30 -16.00
C ARG A 67 -16.02 -3.05 -16.70
N ARG A 68 -14.89 -3.26 -16.02
CA ARG A 68 -13.66 -3.79 -16.63
C ARG A 68 -13.21 -5.05 -15.90
N PRO A 69 -12.58 -6.01 -16.59
CA PRO A 69 -11.94 -7.13 -15.92
C PRO A 69 -10.86 -6.63 -14.95
N LEU A 70 -10.88 -7.06 -13.69
CA LEU A 70 -9.99 -6.55 -12.64
C LEU A 70 -8.49 -6.75 -12.96
N GLU A 71 -8.17 -7.79 -13.74
CA GLU A 71 -6.82 -8.07 -14.21
C GLU A 71 -6.24 -6.99 -15.14
N THR A 72 -7.10 -6.20 -15.78
CA THR A 72 -6.70 -5.10 -16.68
C THR A 72 -6.46 -3.79 -15.94
N LEU A 73 -6.82 -3.71 -14.65
CA LEU A 73 -6.69 -2.50 -13.87
C LEU A 73 -5.24 -2.30 -13.42
N ARG A 74 -4.77 -1.05 -13.51
CA ARG A 74 -3.47 -0.62 -12.97
C ARG A 74 -3.43 -0.68 -11.44
N VAL A 75 -4.59 -0.66 -10.81
CA VAL A 75 -4.76 -0.64 -9.35
C VAL A 75 -5.09 -2.05 -8.88
N ARG A 76 -4.28 -2.55 -7.93
CA ARG A 76 -4.52 -3.83 -7.28
C ARG A 76 -5.35 -3.63 -6.01
N GLY A 77 -6.19 -4.60 -5.69
CA GLY A 77 -6.98 -4.64 -4.47
C GLY A 77 -8.44 -4.23 -4.62
N ILE A 78 -8.89 -3.79 -5.81
CA ILE A 78 -10.32 -3.58 -6.08
C ILE A 78 -10.99 -4.96 -6.21
N LEU A 79 -12.12 -5.14 -5.52
CA LEU A 79 -12.89 -6.39 -5.53
C LEU A 79 -14.02 -6.35 -6.58
N PRO A 80 -14.48 -7.51 -7.07
CA PRO A 80 -15.57 -7.57 -8.05
C PRO A 80 -16.83 -6.88 -7.53
N GLY A 81 -17.48 -6.10 -8.40
CA GLY A 81 -18.72 -5.39 -8.07
C GLY A 81 -18.53 -4.13 -7.22
N GLU A 82 -17.33 -3.77 -6.80
CA GLU A 82 -17.14 -2.53 -6.05
C GLU A 82 -17.30 -1.27 -6.92
N LEU A 83 -17.97 -0.28 -6.36
CA LEU A 83 -18.12 1.05 -6.92
C LEU A 83 -17.23 2.03 -6.17
N TRP A 84 -16.44 2.77 -6.94
CA TRP A 84 -15.47 3.71 -6.45
C TRP A 84 -15.64 5.07 -7.10
N THR A 85 -15.40 6.13 -6.33
CA THR A 85 -15.14 7.47 -6.89
C THR A 85 -13.68 7.83 -6.69
N ALA A 86 -13.12 8.52 -7.67
CA ALA A 86 -11.72 8.93 -7.65
C ALA A 86 -11.58 10.34 -8.24
N ARG A 87 -10.69 11.13 -7.64
CA ARG A 87 -10.25 12.44 -8.13
C ARG A 87 -8.74 12.54 -8.06
N TRP A 88 -8.17 13.41 -8.87
CA TRP A 88 -6.74 13.69 -8.88
C TRP A 88 -6.48 15.19 -8.95
N GLY A 89 -5.30 15.61 -8.53
CA GLY A 89 -4.97 17.02 -8.35
C GLY A 89 -3.64 17.22 -7.63
N ALA A 90 -3.13 18.44 -7.67
CA ALA A 90 -2.01 18.85 -6.84
C ALA A 90 -2.53 19.25 -5.44
N ASP A 91 -1.74 19.00 -4.41
CA ASP A 91 -1.95 19.56 -3.07
C ASP A 91 -0.64 20.16 -2.53
N GLU A 92 -0.69 20.79 -1.36
CA GLU A 92 0.48 21.42 -0.72
C GLU A 92 1.64 20.45 -0.48
N LYS A 93 1.36 19.15 -0.45
CA LYS A 93 2.33 18.09 -0.21
C LYS A 93 2.86 17.49 -1.51
N CYS A 94 2.36 17.89 -2.67
CA CYS A 94 2.84 17.45 -3.97
C CYS A 94 4.07 18.26 -4.38
N PRO A 95 5.17 17.61 -4.79
CA PRO A 95 6.22 18.28 -5.53
C PRO A 95 5.67 18.96 -6.80
N PRO A 96 6.29 20.04 -7.30
CA PRO A 96 5.90 20.66 -8.56
C PRO A 96 5.81 19.64 -9.70
N GLY A 97 4.72 19.73 -10.50
CA GLY A 97 4.46 18.80 -11.62
C GLY A 97 3.95 17.41 -11.21
N SER A 98 3.77 17.16 -9.91
CA SER A 98 3.25 15.90 -9.37
C SER A 98 1.81 16.04 -8.89
N PHE A 99 1.05 14.96 -9.04
CA PHE A 99 -0.37 14.89 -8.71
C PHE A 99 -0.62 13.71 -7.77
N SER A 100 -1.49 13.94 -6.79
CA SER A 100 -2.01 12.90 -5.89
C SER A 100 -3.36 12.41 -6.40
N ILE A 101 -3.75 11.22 -5.93
CA ILE A 101 -5.06 10.62 -6.19
C ILE A 101 -5.78 10.47 -4.86
N TRP A 102 -7.06 10.80 -4.85
CA TRP A 102 -7.97 10.52 -3.74
C TRP A 102 -9.05 9.56 -4.21
N ILE A 103 -9.37 8.61 -3.35
CA ILE A 103 -10.38 7.60 -3.59
C ILE A 103 -11.40 7.62 -2.47
N LYS A 104 -12.63 7.21 -2.78
CA LYS A 104 -13.67 6.97 -1.79
C LYS A 104 -14.52 5.78 -2.25
N PHE A 105 -14.79 4.88 -1.31
CA PHE A 105 -15.70 3.76 -1.55
C PHE A 105 -17.14 4.27 -1.64
N VAL A 106 -17.90 3.77 -2.62
CA VAL A 106 -19.30 4.17 -2.84
C VAL A 106 -20.25 3.05 -2.42
N GLY A 107 -19.87 1.80 -2.64
CA GLY A 107 -20.70 0.63 -2.35
C GLY A 107 -20.46 -0.47 -3.37
N TYR A 108 -21.48 -1.29 -3.61
CA TYR A 108 -21.45 -2.37 -4.59
C TYR A 108 -22.47 -2.15 -5.70
N GLN A 109 -22.13 -2.56 -6.92
CA GLN A 109 -23.06 -2.66 -8.03
C GLN A 109 -24.06 -3.78 -7.71
N LYS A 110 -25.34 -3.39 -7.63
CA LYS A 110 -26.46 -4.31 -7.43
C LYS A 110 -26.77 -5.10 -8.69
#